data_AF-A0A3F2S2J4-F1
#
_entry.id   AF-A0A3F2S2J4-F1
#
_cell.length_a   1.000
_cell.length_b   1.000
_cell.length_c   1.000
_cell.angle_alpha   90.00
_cell.angle_beta   90.00
_cell.angle_gamma   90.00
#
_symmetry.space_group_name_H-M   'P 1'
#
loop_
_entity.id
_entity.type
_entity.pdbx_description
1 polymer ?
#
loop_
_entity_poly.entity_id
_entity_poly.type
_entity_poly.pdbx_seq_one_letter_code
_entity_poly.pdbx_strand_id
1 'polypeptide(L)'
;MAPDVRDGDLCGVEELLQNWKLLSLYFGSVHVHLEHLKSIAIDSLQATTTTSVTITKSTLRYVFPHLNSDGNGGVHGGQWSPLAARLVDQRVVMRGSVFFEWDAAAERVATPPTHVVFETSVGDFTVELYSEHAPKTCWNIAELARRGYYNNTIFHRIIKDFMIQGGDPTGTGRGGESIYGAKFDDEITKELKHTGAGVLSMANSGPNTNGSQFFITLAPTPWLDGIVGDILLLVVDCGEVDKVLLGIVGKHTVFGRISAGMKVIQRMGMVPTGANDRPRDEIHIKRAYPVSQ
;
A
#
# COMPACT_ATOMS: atom_id res chain seq x y z
N MET A 1 9.08 24.06 0.40
CA MET A 1 8.09 23.64 1.42
C MET A 1 8.58 24.11 2.79
N ALA A 2 7.69 24.31 3.75
CA ALA A 2 8.08 24.65 5.12
C ALA A 2 8.99 23.53 5.69
N PRO A 3 10.01 23.83 6.49
CA PRO A 3 11.01 22.85 6.96
C PRO A 3 10.44 21.72 7.84
N ASP A 4 9.18 21.85 8.26
CA ASP A 4 8.38 20.90 9.03
C ASP A 4 7.49 19.99 8.18
N VAL A 5 7.32 20.27 6.87
CA VAL A 5 6.74 19.33 5.91
C VAL A 5 7.89 18.52 5.31
N ARG A 6 8.38 17.54 6.07
CA ARG A 6 9.29 16.53 5.53
C ARG A 6 8.49 15.60 4.62
N ASP A 7 9.05 15.29 3.45
CA ASP A 7 8.54 14.23 2.57
C ASP A 7 8.29 12.98 3.43
N GLY A 8 7.04 12.51 3.42
CA GLY A 8 6.55 11.47 4.30
C GLY A 8 7.13 10.11 3.94
N ASP A 9 8.29 9.79 4.50
CA ASP A 9 8.85 8.44 4.53
C ASP A 9 8.56 7.73 5.88
N LEU A 10 7.78 8.35 6.78
CA LEU A 10 7.54 7.85 8.14
C LEU A 10 6.11 7.31 8.32
N CYS A 11 6.01 6.02 8.66
CA CYS A 11 4.76 5.30 8.92
C CYS A 11 4.65 4.90 10.40
N GLY A 12 3.43 4.73 10.92
CA GLY A 12 3.17 4.26 12.30
C GLY A 12 2.15 5.08 13.08
N VAL A 13 1.68 4.55 14.23
CA VAL A 13 0.62 5.16 15.06
C VAL A 13 1.07 6.48 15.71
N GLU A 14 2.31 6.56 16.18
CA GLU A 14 2.86 7.78 16.79
C GLU A 14 2.97 8.93 15.78
N GLU A 15 3.36 8.62 14.54
CA GLU A 15 3.44 9.62 13.47
C GLU A 15 2.06 10.01 12.93
N LEU A 16 1.12 9.08 12.87
CA LEU A 16 -0.28 9.42 12.63
C LEU A 16 -0.81 10.38 13.69
N LEU A 17 -0.53 10.12 14.97
CA LEU A 17 -0.91 11.03 16.06
C LEU A 17 -0.22 12.39 15.93
N GLN A 18 1.05 12.42 15.56
CA GLN A 18 1.79 13.66 15.32
C GLN A 18 1.23 14.44 14.13
N ASN A 19 0.93 13.78 13.02
CA ASN A 19 0.29 14.38 11.84
C ASN A 19 -1.11 14.89 12.17
N TRP A 20 -1.92 14.12 12.92
CA TRP A 20 -3.23 14.56 13.40
C TRP A 20 -3.13 15.75 14.35
N LYS A 21 -2.11 15.76 15.21
CA LYS A 21 -1.82 16.90 16.10
C LYS A 21 -1.48 18.14 15.28
N LEU A 22 -0.59 18.05 14.29
CA LEU A 22 -0.26 19.16 13.39
C LEU A 22 -1.49 19.62 12.58
N LEU A 23 -2.29 18.69 12.08
CA LEU A 23 -3.52 18.98 11.35
C LEU A 23 -4.54 19.72 12.23
N SER A 24 -4.72 19.28 13.48
CA SER A 24 -5.60 19.94 14.46
C SER A 24 -5.08 21.30 14.95
N LEU A 25 -3.75 21.49 14.97
CA LEU A 25 -3.12 22.74 15.39
C LEU A 25 -3.17 23.80 14.29
N TYR A 26 -2.98 23.40 13.03
CA TYR A 26 -2.84 24.33 11.92
C TYR A 26 -4.13 24.54 11.12
N PHE A 27 -5.07 23.60 11.11
CA PHE A 27 -6.37 23.79 10.46
C PHE A 27 -7.44 24.16 11.49
N GLY A 28 -8.23 25.18 11.18
CA GLY A 28 -9.38 25.55 12.00
C GLY A 28 -10.57 24.64 11.71
N SER A 29 -11.37 24.36 12.75
CA SER A 29 -12.65 23.64 12.63
C SER A 29 -12.55 22.33 11.84
N VAL A 30 -11.78 21.38 12.36
CA VAL A 30 -11.72 20.02 11.81
C VAL A 30 -13.01 19.29 12.16
N HIS A 31 -13.82 18.99 11.14
CA HIS A 31 -15.05 18.22 11.28
C HIS A 31 -14.90 16.88 10.59
N VAL A 32 -14.98 15.78 11.34
CA VAL A 32 -15.06 14.43 10.78
C VAL A 32 -16.51 13.99 10.86
N HIS A 33 -17.13 13.77 9.70
CA HIS A 33 -18.49 13.28 9.59
C HIS A 33 -18.47 11.84 9.06
N LEU A 34 -18.97 10.89 9.84
CA LEU A 34 -19.24 9.54 9.35
C LEU A 34 -20.49 9.59 8.47
N GLU A 35 -20.33 9.46 7.16
CA GLU A 35 -21.46 9.49 6.22
C GLU A 35 -22.24 8.17 6.26
N HIS A 36 -21.53 7.05 6.14
CA HIS A 36 -22.12 5.72 6.12
C HIS A 36 -21.19 4.74 6.83
N LEU A 37 -21.79 3.80 7.55
CA LEU A 37 -21.10 2.66 8.12
C LEU A 37 -21.78 1.39 7.59
N LYS A 38 -21.04 0.55 6.88
CA LYS A 38 -21.56 -0.66 6.26
C LYS A 38 -20.78 -1.87 6.72
N SER A 39 -21.47 -2.95 7.10
CA SER A 39 -20.84 -4.26 7.25
C SER A 39 -20.56 -4.86 5.88
N ILE A 40 -19.31 -5.19 5.62
CA ILE A 40 -18.87 -5.86 4.38
C ILE A 40 -18.79 -7.36 4.58
N ALA A 41 -18.43 -7.79 5.79
CA ALA A 41 -18.32 -9.17 6.19
C ALA A 41 -18.59 -9.30 7.70
N ILE A 42 -18.59 -10.54 8.20
CA ILE A 42 -18.60 -10.82 9.63
C ILE A 42 -17.42 -10.09 10.27
N ASP A 43 -17.73 -9.20 11.22
CA ASP A 43 -16.81 -8.36 12.00
C ASP A 43 -16.00 -7.32 11.21
N SER A 44 -16.33 -7.09 9.93
CA SER A 44 -15.66 -6.08 9.10
C SER A 44 -16.60 -4.92 8.76
N LEU A 45 -16.19 -3.69 9.09
CA LEU A 45 -16.94 -2.47 8.80
C LEU A 45 -16.16 -1.57 7.85
N GLN A 46 -16.88 -0.97 6.91
CA GLN A 46 -16.39 0.16 6.11
C GLN A 46 -17.08 1.42 6.58
N ALA A 47 -16.29 2.36 7.08
CA ALA A 47 -16.72 3.71 7.38
C ALA A 47 -16.37 4.61 6.20
N THR A 48 -17.37 5.23 5.59
CA THR A 48 -17.18 6.34 4.68
C THR A 48 -17.22 7.62 5.50
N THR A 49 -16.10 8.33 5.55
CA THR A 49 -15.95 9.55 6.33
C THR A 49 -15.65 10.73 5.43
N THR A 50 -16.32 11.84 5.69
CA THR A 50 -15.99 13.13 5.13
C THR A 50 -15.30 13.96 6.18
N THR A 51 -14.01 14.22 5.97
CA THR A 51 -13.23 15.14 6.80
C THR A 51 -13.26 16.50 6.13
N SER A 52 -13.77 17.50 6.86
CA SER A 52 -13.79 18.88 6.44
C SER A 52 -12.85 19.71 7.30
N VAL A 53 -12.04 20.54 6.65
CA VAL A 53 -11.16 21.48 7.34
C VAL A 53 -11.35 22.87 6.75
N THR A 54 -11.32 23.90 7.60
CA THR A 54 -11.37 25.28 7.15
C THR A 54 -9.95 25.84 7.09
N ILE A 55 -9.59 26.42 5.94
CA ILE A 55 -8.32 27.10 5.78
C ILE A 55 -8.42 28.46 6.48
N THR A 56 -7.69 28.62 7.57
CA THR A 56 -7.61 29.90 8.30
C THR A 56 -6.37 30.68 7.89
N LYS A 57 -6.28 31.95 8.31
CA LYS A 57 -5.05 32.74 8.17
C LYS A 57 -3.85 32.08 8.85
N SER A 58 -4.07 31.38 9.97
CA SER A 58 -3.03 30.59 10.65
C SER A 58 -2.59 29.40 9.78
N THR A 59 -3.54 28.70 9.16
CA THR A 59 -3.25 27.60 8.23
C THR A 59 -2.35 28.07 7.09
N LEU A 60 -2.66 29.19 6.45
CA LEU A 60 -1.81 29.73 5.38
C LEU A 60 -0.42 30.14 5.87
N ARG A 61 -0.33 30.72 7.08
CA ARG A 61 0.95 31.17 7.65
C ARG A 61 1.91 30.02 7.96
N TYR A 62 1.40 28.89 8.44
CA TYR A 62 2.23 27.78 8.90
C TYR A 62 2.36 26.67 7.87
N VAL A 63 1.28 26.34 7.14
CA VAL A 63 1.26 25.22 6.18
C VAL A 63 1.65 25.66 4.77
N PHE A 64 1.27 26.88 4.38
CA PHE A 64 1.52 27.42 3.02
C PHE A 64 2.31 28.75 3.04
N PRO A 65 3.46 28.83 3.73
CA PRO A 65 4.20 30.10 3.90
C PRO A 65 4.68 30.70 2.57
N HIS A 66 4.80 29.87 1.53
CA HIS A 66 5.17 30.29 0.17
C HIS A 66 4.09 31.08 -0.56
N LEU A 67 2.84 31.11 -0.06
CA LEU A 67 1.76 31.92 -0.64
C LEU A 67 1.71 33.35 -0.09
N ASN A 68 2.66 33.72 0.78
CA ASN A 68 2.89 35.09 1.22
C ASN A 68 3.63 35.86 0.10
N SER A 69 3.10 37.03 -0.30
CA SER A 69 3.61 37.74 -1.49
C SER A 69 4.81 38.63 -1.20
N ASP A 70 5.33 38.63 0.03
CA ASP A 70 6.46 39.46 0.46
C ASP A 70 7.84 38.88 0.12
N GLY A 71 7.90 37.67 -0.49
CA GLY A 71 9.14 37.02 -0.88
C GLY A 71 10.04 36.56 0.28
N ASN A 72 9.61 36.75 1.53
CA ASN A 72 10.43 36.50 2.73
C ASN A 72 10.08 35.20 3.46
N GLY A 73 9.29 34.31 2.85
CA GLY A 73 9.21 32.92 3.28
C GLY A 73 8.72 32.69 4.71
N GLY A 74 7.90 33.59 5.28
CA GLY A 74 7.02 33.23 6.39
C GLY A 74 7.00 34.14 7.62
N VAL A 75 6.00 33.82 8.45
CA VAL A 75 5.78 34.15 9.87
C VAL A 75 5.88 35.58 10.39
N HIS A 76 6.31 36.59 9.63
CA HIS A 76 6.43 37.96 10.17
C HIS A 76 5.37 38.97 9.70
N GLY A 77 4.38 38.50 8.91
CA GLY A 77 3.29 39.32 8.41
C GLY A 77 3.66 40.04 7.11
N GLY A 78 2.72 40.03 6.16
CA GLY A 78 2.86 40.54 4.80
C GLY A 78 1.51 40.51 4.06
N GLN A 79 1.44 41.04 2.84
CA GLN A 79 0.25 40.90 2.01
C GLN A 79 0.15 39.46 1.49
N TRP A 80 -1.06 38.90 1.51
CA TRP A 80 -1.31 37.57 0.95
C TRP A 80 -1.36 37.64 -0.58
N SER A 81 -0.85 36.61 -1.27
CA SER A 81 -1.10 36.48 -2.70
C SER A 81 -2.60 36.44 -3.00
N PRO A 82 -3.03 36.86 -4.21
CA PRO A 82 -4.44 36.77 -4.61
C PRO A 82 -5.02 35.36 -4.47
N LEU A 83 -4.20 34.32 -4.67
CA LEU A 83 -4.58 32.93 -4.43
C LEU A 83 -4.80 32.63 -2.94
N ALA A 84 -3.87 33.05 -2.06
CA ALA A 84 -4.04 32.92 -0.62
C ALA A 84 -5.31 33.63 -0.12
N ALA A 85 -5.59 34.84 -0.59
CA ALA A 85 -6.79 35.58 -0.24
C ALA A 85 -8.09 34.84 -0.63
N ARG A 86 -8.07 34.08 -1.73
CA ARG A 86 -9.21 33.24 -2.16
C ARG A 86 -9.34 31.94 -1.38
N LEU A 87 -8.26 31.45 -0.78
CA LEU A 87 -8.23 30.21 0.01
C LEU A 87 -8.64 30.43 1.48
N VAL A 88 -8.47 31.64 2.03
CA VAL A 88 -8.94 31.95 3.40
C VAL A 88 -10.45 31.71 3.50
N ASP A 89 -10.86 31.08 4.60
CA ASP A 89 -12.23 30.69 4.94
C ASP A 89 -12.86 29.67 3.97
N GLN A 90 -12.09 29.13 3.02
CA GLN A 90 -12.54 28.01 2.21
C GLN A 90 -12.54 26.72 3.02
N ARG A 91 -13.57 25.91 2.76
CA ARG A 91 -13.73 24.58 3.33
C ARG A 91 -13.19 23.55 2.37
N VAL A 92 -12.12 22.86 2.77
CA VAL A 92 -11.60 21.69 2.05
C VAL A 92 -12.35 20.47 2.55
N VAL A 93 -12.91 19.70 1.62
CA VAL A 93 -13.68 18.49 1.91
C VAL A 93 -12.93 17.30 1.35
N MET A 94 -12.43 16.46 2.24
CA MET A 94 -11.72 15.21 1.93
C MET A 94 -12.67 14.05 2.17
N ARG A 95 -12.95 13.28 1.12
CA ARG A 95 -13.77 12.07 1.21
C ARG A 95 -12.86 10.86 1.26
N GLY A 96 -13.00 10.06 2.31
CA GLY A 96 -12.21 8.86 2.52
C GLY A 96 -13.10 7.68 2.90
N SER A 97 -12.59 6.48 2.68
CA SER A 97 -13.16 5.26 3.26
C SER A 97 -12.08 4.58 4.10
N VAL A 98 -12.41 4.28 5.35
CA VAL A 98 -11.54 3.53 6.26
C VAL A 98 -12.19 2.18 6.51
N PHE A 99 -11.40 1.12 6.35
CA PHE A 99 -11.78 -0.24 6.69
C PHE A 99 -11.20 -0.55 8.06
N PHE A 100 -12.03 -1.06 8.96
CA PHE A 100 -11.56 -1.57 10.24
C PHE A 100 -12.36 -2.81 10.61
N GLU A 101 -11.67 -3.80 11.15
CA GLU A 101 -12.30 -4.95 11.78
C GLU A 101 -12.57 -4.64 13.25
N TRP A 102 -13.65 -5.21 13.78
CA TRP A 102 -14.02 -5.08 15.19
C TRP A 102 -13.78 -6.42 15.87
N ASP A 103 -12.86 -6.46 16.83
CA ASP A 103 -12.69 -7.62 17.69
C ASP A 103 -13.77 -7.58 18.77
N ALA A 104 -14.84 -8.36 18.57
CA ALA A 104 -15.95 -8.43 19.50
C ALA A 104 -15.56 -9.02 20.88
N ALA A 105 -14.50 -9.83 20.94
CA ALA A 105 -14.03 -10.40 22.20
C ALA A 105 -13.19 -9.40 23.01
N ALA A 106 -12.42 -8.55 22.32
CA ALA A 106 -11.58 -7.54 22.94
C ALA A 106 -12.18 -6.12 22.97
N GLU A 107 -13.41 -5.95 22.47
CA GLU A 107 -14.14 -4.68 22.37
C GLU A 107 -13.31 -3.53 21.78
N ARG A 108 -12.52 -3.82 20.74
CA ARG A 108 -11.63 -2.84 20.11
C ARG A 108 -11.52 -3.03 18.61
N VAL A 109 -11.04 -1.98 17.93
CA VAL A 109 -10.63 -2.10 16.52
C VAL A 109 -9.51 -3.14 16.43
N ALA A 110 -9.74 -4.18 15.64
CA ALA A 110 -8.79 -5.25 15.43
C ALA A 110 -7.54 -4.67 14.75
N THR A 111 -6.38 -5.01 15.30
CA THR A 111 -5.11 -4.74 14.64
C THR A 111 -5.05 -5.54 13.34
N PRO A 112 -4.62 -4.93 12.22
CA PRO A 112 -4.45 -5.65 10.98
C PRO A 112 -3.53 -6.85 11.23
N PRO A 113 -3.84 -8.02 10.66
CA PRO A 113 -3.05 -9.22 10.90
C PRO A 113 -1.61 -8.97 10.48
N THR A 114 -0.69 -9.34 11.37
CA THR A 114 0.75 -9.16 11.16
C THR A 114 1.34 -10.28 10.34
N HIS A 115 0.67 -11.44 10.31
CA HIS A 115 1.15 -12.64 9.64
C HIS A 115 0.05 -13.35 8.86
N VAL A 116 0.44 -14.11 7.83
CA VAL A 116 -0.41 -15.08 7.14
C VAL A 116 0.32 -16.41 7.07
N VAL A 117 -0.34 -17.47 7.52
CA VAL A 117 0.16 -18.83 7.42
C VAL A 117 -0.41 -19.50 6.19
N PHE A 118 0.46 -20.11 5.39
CA PHE A 118 0.11 -20.91 4.23
C PHE A 118 0.51 -22.36 4.46
N GLU A 119 -0.48 -23.23 4.58
CA GLU A 119 -0.30 -24.68 4.66
C GLU A 119 -0.32 -25.24 3.24
N THR A 120 0.78 -25.83 2.78
CA THR A 120 0.89 -26.35 1.40
C THR A 120 1.05 -27.86 1.34
N SER A 121 1.01 -28.43 0.14
CA SER A 121 1.30 -29.84 -0.09
C SER A 121 2.75 -30.23 0.27
N VAL A 122 3.69 -29.28 0.27
CA VAL A 122 5.13 -29.53 0.50
C VAL A 122 5.66 -29.05 1.86
N GLY A 123 4.81 -28.40 2.65
CA GLY A 123 5.09 -27.90 3.99
C GLY A 123 4.52 -26.51 4.22
N ASP A 124 4.62 -26.02 5.45
CA ASP A 124 3.98 -24.78 5.85
C ASP A 124 5.00 -23.63 5.85
N PHE A 125 4.54 -22.45 5.44
CA PHE A 125 5.34 -21.23 5.54
C PHE A 125 4.50 -20.08 6.08
N THR A 126 5.18 -19.15 6.74
CA THR A 126 4.56 -17.97 7.32
C THR A 126 5.14 -16.73 6.68
N VAL A 127 4.25 -15.83 6.31
CA VAL A 127 4.57 -14.51 5.79
C VAL A 127 4.35 -13.50 6.91
N GLU A 128 5.32 -12.62 7.12
CA GLU A 128 5.18 -11.37 7.86
C GLU A 128 4.75 -10.26 6.89
N LEU A 129 3.70 -9.52 7.24
CA LEU A 129 3.11 -8.46 6.42
C LEU A 129 3.61 -7.08 6.83
N TYR A 130 3.92 -6.24 5.84
CA TYR A 130 4.36 -4.85 6.03
C TYR A 130 3.16 -3.90 5.96
N SER A 131 2.24 -4.06 6.92
CA SER A 131 0.98 -3.29 6.98
C SER A 131 1.18 -1.78 7.11
N GLU A 132 2.35 -1.33 7.56
CA GLU A 132 2.71 0.09 7.61
C GLU A 132 3.02 0.66 6.22
N HIS A 133 3.73 -0.09 5.38
CA HIS A 133 4.14 0.34 4.04
C HIS A 133 3.08 0.08 2.96
N ALA A 134 2.38 -1.06 3.05
CA ALA A 134 1.41 -1.51 2.06
C ALA A 134 0.08 -1.94 2.71
N PRO A 135 -0.66 -1.02 3.36
CA PRO A 135 -1.86 -1.35 4.13
C PRO A 135 -2.97 -1.95 3.28
N LYS A 136 -3.25 -1.43 2.08
CA LYS A 136 -4.34 -1.97 1.22
C LYS A 136 -4.01 -3.38 0.75
N THR A 137 -2.74 -3.62 0.43
CA THR A 137 -2.24 -4.91 -0.07
C THR A 137 -2.23 -5.98 1.03
N CYS A 138 -1.72 -5.62 2.22
CA CYS A 138 -1.71 -6.49 3.38
C CYS A 138 -3.14 -6.86 3.81
N TRP A 139 -4.06 -5.89 3.78
CA TRP A 139 -5.48 -6.13 4.05
C TRP A 139 -6.10 -7.09 3.03
N ASN A 140 -5.81 -6.88 1.74
CA ASN A 140 -6.31 -7.72 0.66
C ASN A 140 -5.89 -9.19 0.82
N ILE A 141 -4.60 -9.48 1.02
CA ILE A 141 -4.15 -10.87 1.15
C ILE A 141 -4.68 -11.53 2.42
N ALA A 142 -4.73 -10.80 3.53
CA ALA A 142 -5.19 -11.34 4.80
C ALA A 142 -6.67 -11.69 4.76
N GLU A 143 -7.49 -10.82 4.18
CA GLU A 143 -8.92 -11.04 4.04
C GLU A 143 -9.23 -12.15 3.04
N LEU A 144 -8.49 -12.24 1.92
CA LEU A 144 -8.61 -13.38 0.99
C LEU A 144 -8.24 -14.70 1.69
N ALA A 145 -7.18 -14.71 2.49
CA ALA A 145 -6.81 -15.87 3.30
C ALA A 145 -7.93 -16.22 4.31
N ARG A 146 -8.46 -15.22 5.03
CA ARG A 146 -9.55 -15.41 6.01
C ARG A 146 -10.80 -16.02 5.38
N ARG A 147 -11.17 -15.58 4.17
CA ARG A 147 -12.30 -16.11 3.39
C ARG A 147 -12.04 -17.52 2.83
N GLY A 148 -10.82 -18.05 2.97
CA GLY A 148 -10.42 -19.32 2.37
C GLY A 148 -10.28 -19.25 0.85
N TYR A 149 -10.11 -18.05 0.28
CA TYR A 149 -9.99 -17.83 -1.17
C TYR A 149 -8.77 -18.52 -1.76
N TYR A 150 -7.68 -18.64 -0.98
CA TYR A 150 -6.46 -19.34 -1.39
C TYR A 150 -6.52 -20.86 -1.18
N ASN A 151 -7.58 -21.40 -0.59
CA ASN A 151 -7.69 -22.83 -0.34
C ASN A 151 -7.82 -23.60 -1.66
N ASN A 152 -7.04 -24.67 -1.81
CA ASN A 152 -6.88 -25.47 -3.02
C ASN A 152 -6.37 -24.71 -4.24
N THR A 153 -5.81 -23.51 -4.06
CA THR A 153 -5.16 -22.78 -5.16
C THR A 153 -3.74 -23.27 -5.38
N ILE A 154 -3.26 -23.19 -6.62
CA ILE A 154 -1.97 -23.77 -7.02
C ILE A 154 -0.91 -22.69 -7.25
N PHE A 155 0.36 -23.08 -7.12
CA PHE A 155 1.49 -22.32 -7.65
C PHE A 155 1.64 -22.66 -9.13
N HIS A 156 1.02 -21.84 -9.99
CA HIS A 156 0.91 -22.12 -11.42
C HIS A 156 2.18 -21.76 -12.21
N ARG A 157 3.14 -21.07 -11.60
CA ARG A 157 4.40 -20.66 -12.25
C ARG A 157 5.55 -20.65 -11.24
N ILE A 158 6.62 -21.38 -11.55
CA ILE A 158 7.84 -21.47 -10.74
C ILE A 158 9.05 -21.32 -11.65
N ILE A 159 9.89 -20.32 -11.40
CA ILE A 159 11.14 -20.11 -12.13
C ILE A 159 12.29 -20.20 -11.13
N LYS A 160 13.14 -21.20 -11.33
CA LYS A 160 14.32 -21.44 -10.50
C LYS A 160 15.20 -20.17 -10.44
N ASP A 161 15.69 -19.84 -9.25
CA ASP A 161 16.54 -18.68 -8.98
C ASP A 161 15.88 -17.33 -9.35
N PHE A 162 14.54 -17.30 -9.47
CA PHE A 162 13.78 -16.08 -9.73
C PHE A 162 12.60 -15.93 -8.77
N MET A 163 11.49 -16.63 -8.98
CA MET A 163 10.29 -16.50 -8.17
C MET A 163 9.34 -17.70 -8.27
N ILE A 164 8.47 -17.82 -7.27
CA ILE A 164 7.29 -18.70 -7.27
C ILE A 164 6.03 -17.84 -7.26
N GLN A 165 5.07 -18.11 -8.13
CA GLN A 165 3.85 -17.31 -8.27
C GLN A 165 2.60 -18.18 -8.04
N GLY A 166 1.65 -17.61 -7.28
CA GLY A 166 0.41 -18.25 -6.89
C GLY A 166 -0.73 -17.24 -6.70
N GLY A 167 -1.80 -17.68 -6.06
CA GLY A 167 -2.94 -16.82 -5.73
C GLY A 167 -3.95 -16.60 -6.85
N ASP A 168 -3.96 -17.47 -7.87
CA ASP A 168 -5.01 -17.54 -8.89
C ASP A 168 -5.90 -18.78 -8.65
N PRO A 169 -7.18 -18.61 -8.26
CA PRO A 169 -8.10 -19.73 -8.08
C PRO A 169 -8.39 -20.52 -9.35
N THR A 170 -8.25 -19.90 -10.53
CA THR A 170 -8.43 -20.59 -11.81
C THR A 170 -7.21 -21.43 -12.18
N GLY A 171 -6.05 -21.16 -11.57
CA GLY A 171 -4.78 -21.80 -11.89
C GLY A 171 -4.26 -21.52 -13.30
N THR A 172 -4.83 -20.54 -14.01
CA THR A 172 -4.46 -20.20 -15.40
C THR A 172 -3.34 -19.16 -15.49
N GLY A 173 -3.11 -18.41 -14.41
CA GLY A 173 -2.23 -17.24 -14.34
C GLY A 173 -2.89 -15.95 -14.80
N ARG A 174 -4.17 -15.98 -15.21
CA ARG A 174 -4.91 -14.80 -15.71
C ARG A 174 -6.09 -14.41 -14.82
N GLY A 175 -6.44 -15.26 -13.86
CA GLY A 175 -7.55 -15.02 -12.94
C GLY A 175 -7.14 -14.27 -11.69
N GLY A 176 -8.07 -14.13 -10.76
CA GLY A 176 -7.84 -13.51 -9.46
C GLY A 176 -8.53 -12.17 -9.30
N GLU A 177 -9.26 -12.02 -8.20
CA GLU A 177 -9.99 -10.81 -7.84
C GLU A 177 -9.54 -10.30 -6.48
N SER A 178 -9.53 -8.98 -6.30
CA SER A 178 -9.26 -8.38 -5.00
C SER A 178 -10.52 -8.36 -4.14
N ILE A 179 -10.37 -8.15 -2.85
CA ILE A 179 -11.51 -7.96 -1.93
C ILE A 179 -12.33 -6.70 -2.23
N TYR A 180 -11.75 -5.77 -3.01
CA TYR A 180 -12.38 -4.51 -3.41
C TYR A 180 -13.22 -4.65 -4.70
N GLY A 181 -13.29 -5.86 -5.28
CA GLY A 181 -14.01 -6.17 -6.52
C GLY A 181 -13.27 -5.71 -7.78
N ALA A 182 -12.77 -4.47 -7.81
CA ALA A 182 -11.90 -3.97 -8.85
C ALA A 182 -10.41 -4.26 -8.57
N LYS A 183 -9.56 -4.03 -9.56
CA LYS A 183 -8.11 -3.96 -9.33
C LYS A 183 -7.76 -2.73 -8.49
N PHE A 184 -6.70 -2.79 -7.70
CA PHE A 184 -6.29 -1.69 -6.82
C PHE A 184 -4.88 -1.18 -7.10
N ASP A 185 -4.61 0.03 -6.58
CA ASP A 185 -3.38 0.80 -6.80
C ASP A 185 -2.12 0.11 -6.26
N ASP A 186 -0.96 0.44 -6.81
CA ASP A 186 0.33 0.00 -6.29
C ASP A 186 0.75 0.82 -5.05
N GLU A 187 1.33 0.16 -4.04
CA GLU A 187 1.83 0.77 -2.80
C GLU A 187 3.35 0.65 -2.71
N ILE A 188 4.06 1.42 -3.56
CA ILE A 188 5.51 1.29 -3.74
C ILE A 188 6.26 2.32 -2.91
N THR A 189 7.18 1.86 -2.07
CA THR A 189 8.05 2.69 -1.25
C THR A 189 9.52 2.53 -1.65
N LYS A 190 10.35 3.55 -1.40
CA LYS A 190 11.80 3.49 -1.72
C LYS A 190 12.58 2.55 -0.81
N GLU A 191 12.02 2.27 0.36
CA GLU A 191 12.63 1.45 1.42
C GLU A 191 12.53 -0.05 1.11
N LEU A 192 11.42 -0.47 0.52
CA LEU A 192 11.15 -1.86 0.20
C LEU A 192 11.66 -2.19 -1.20
N LYS A 193 12.61 -3.13 -1.26
CA LYS A 193 13.26 -3.56 -2.49
C LYS A 193 13.37 -5.08 -2.55
N HIS A 194 13.46 -5.63 -3.75
CA HIS A 194 13.64 -7.06 -3.99
C HIS A 194 15.13 -7.47 -3.85
N THR A 195 15.72 -7.21 -2.69
CA THR A 195 17.15 -7.38 -2.41
C THR A 195 17.57 -8.82 -2.13
N GLY A 196 16.62 -9.73 -1.92
CA GLY A 196 16.92 -11.11 -1.54
C GLY A 196 15.77 -12.09 -1.79
N ALA A 197 16.02 -13.34 -1.44
CA ALA A 197 15.01 -14.40 -1.45
C ALA A 197 14.00 -14.21 -0.31
N GLY A 198 12.78 -14.71 -0.51
CA GLY A 198 11.68 -14.67 0.46
C GLY A 198 11.01 -13.30 0.59
N VAL A 199 11.19 -12.39 -0.35
CA VAL A 199 10.38 -11.16 -0.46
C VAL A 199 9.05 -11.53 -1.10
N LEU A 200 7.96 -11.03 -0.54
CA LEU A 200 6.61 -11.25 -1.03
C LEU A 200 6.07 -9.97 -1.69
N SER A 201 5.58 -10.12 -2.93
CA SER A 201 5.14 -9.00 -3.76
C SER A 201 3.92 -9.35 -4.62
N MET A 202 3.15 -8.33 -5.01
CA MET A 202 1.94 -8.51 -5.83
C MET A 202 2.28 -8.73 -7.30
N ALA A 203 1.64 -9.73 -7.91
CA ALA A 203 1.66 -9.90 -9.36
C ALA A 203 0.60 -8.98 -9.99
N ASN A 204 0.97 -8.29 -11.06
CA ASN A 204 0.10 -7.35 -11.77
C ASN A 204 0.28 -7.48 -13.30
N SER A 205 -0.56 -6.77 -14.06
CA SER A 205 -0.53 -6.72 -15.53
C SER A 205 -0.29 -5.30 -16.05
N GLY A 206 0.43 -4.49 -15.28
CA GLY A 206 0.63 -3.05 -15.49
C GLY A 206 0.37 -2.24 -14.22
N PRO A 207 0.64 -0.92 -14.25
CA PRO A 207 0.46 -0.06 -13.07
C PRO A 207 -0.97 -0.10 -12.53
N ASN A 208 -1.13 -0.15 -11.22
CA ASN A 208 -2.40 -0.13 -10.48
C ASN A 208 -3.37 -1.27 -10.88
N THR A 209 -2.81 -2.45 -11.15
CA THR A 209 -3.61 -3.63 -11.56
C THR A 209 -3.55 -4.80 -10.58
N ASN A 210 -3.34 -4.52 -9.29
CA ASN A 210 -3.23 -5.54 -8.26
C ASN A 210 -4.57 -6.29 -8.06
N GLY A 211 -4.49 -7.61 -7.90
CA GLY A 211 -5.64 -8.51 -7.71
C GLY A 211 -5.45 -9.42 -6.50
N SER A 212 -5.53 -10.73 -6.69
CA SER A 212 -5.23 -11.73 -5.65
C SER A 212 -3.87 -12.44 -5.83
N GLN A 213 -3.25 -12.31 -7.00
CA GLN A 213 -2.03 -13.02 -7.33
C GLN A 213 -0.82 -12.39 -6.65
N PHE A 214 0.07 -13.24 -6.15
CA PHE A 214 1.32 -12.83 -5.50
C PHE A 214 2.46 -13.73 -5.95
N PHE A 215 3.69 -13.25 -5.76
CA PHE A 215 4.88 -14.04 -5.96
C PHE A 215 5.87 -13.88 -4.81
N ILE A 216 6.66 -14.93 -4.57
CA ILE A 216 7.75 -14.95 -3.59
C ILE A 216 9.06 -15.08 -4.34
N THR A 217 10.03 -14.21 -4.04
CA THR A 217 11.35 -14.25 -4.68
C THR A 217 12.19 -15.42 -4.19
N LEU A 218 12.99 -16.01 -5.08
CA LEU A 218 13.99 -17.03 -4.75
C LEU A 218 15.42 -16.49 -4.77
N ALA A 219 15.62 -15.31 -5.36
CA ALA A 219 16.90 -14.62 -5.45
C ALA A 219 16.68 -13.10 -5.46
N PRO A 220 17.74 -12.27 -5.34
CA PRO A 220 17.63 -10.83 -5.56
C PRO A 220 17.10 -10.53 -6.98
N THR A 221 16.08 -9.68 -7.08
CA THR A 221 15.41 -9.35 -8.36
C THR A 221 15.25 -7.82 -8.54
N PRO A 222 16.36 -7.05 -8.56
CA PRO A 222 16.33 -5.59 -8.57
C PRO A 222 15.62 -4.97 -9.79
N TRP A 223 15.45 -5.73 -10.88
CA TRP A 223 14.72 -5.26 -12.06
C TRP A 223 13.19 -5.17 -11.87
N LEU A 224 12.66 -5.72 -10.76
CA LEU A 224 11.26 -5.61 -10.37
C LEU A 224 10.96 -4.34 -9.55
N ASP A 225 11.98 -3.72 -8.96
CA ASP A 225 11.86 -2.48 -8.17
C ASP A 225 11.52 -1.25 -9.04
N GLY A 226 11.54 -1.39 -10.37
CA GLY A 226 11.39 -0.29 -11.31
C GLY A 226 12.73 0.35 -11.67
N ILE A 227 12.74 1.11 -12.76
CA ILE A 227 13.89 1.98 -13.05
C ILE A 227 13.70 3.23 -12.19
N VAL A 228 14.63 3.50 -11.28
CA VAL A 228 14.82 4.83 -10.69
C VAL A 228 15.35 5.73 -11.81
N GLY A 229 14.46 6.08 -12.74
CA GLY A 229 14.77 6.94 -13.85
C GLY A 229 14.14 8.27 -13.54
N ASP A 230 14.95 9.22 -13.09
CA ASP A 230 14.63 10.64 -13.22
C ASP A 230 14.45 10.93 -14.72
N ILE A 231 13.28 10.62 -15.29
CA ILE A 231 12.92 11.12 -16.62
C ILE A 231 12.58 12.59 -16.40
N LEU A 232 13.62 13.41 -16.51
CA LEU A 232 13.49 14.85 -16.65
C LEU A 232 12.91 15.11 -18.06
N LEU A 233 11.58 15.15 -18.17
CA LEU A 233 10.95 15.68 -19.36
C LEU A 233 11.05 17.21 -19.31
N LEU A 234 12.05 17.77 -20.01
CA LEU A 234 12.11 19.20 -20.25
C LEU A 234 11.00 19.58 -21.25
N VAL A 235 9.86 20.05 -20.74
CA VAL A 235 8.92 20.81 -21.56
C VAL A 235 9.45 22.23 -21.61
N VAL A 236 10.02 22.62 -22.75
CA VAL A 236 10.35 24.03 -23.02
C VAL A 236 9.10 24.65 -23.61
N ASP A 237 8.32 25.34 -22.80
CA ASP A 237 7.33 26.28 -23.31
C ASP A 237 7.64 27.67 -22.75
N CYS A 238 7.82 28.62 -23.66
CA CYS A 238 7.94 30.06 -23.44
C CYS A 238 8.59 30.57 -22.12
N GLY A 239 9.73 30.01 -21.70
CA GLY A 239 10.66 30.69 -20.79
C GLY A 239 10.56 30.41 -19.28
N GLU A 240 9.72 29.48 -18.83
CA GLU A 240 9.74 28.97 -17.46
C GLU A 240 10.05 27.45 -17.45
N VAL A 241 10.91 27.03 -16.52
CA VAL A 241 11.33 25.62 -16.37
C VAL A 241 10.43 24.95 -15.33
N ASP A 242 9.35 24.32 -15.77
CA ASP A 242 8.55 23.46 -14.89
C ASP A 242 9.21 22.08 -14.79
N LYS A 243 9.72 21.75 -13.59
CA LYS A 243 10.21 20.41 -13.27
C LYS A 243 9.01 19.49 -13.04
N VAL A 244 8.64 18.70 -14.03
CA VAL A 244 7.69 17.58 -13.84
C VAL A 244 8.49 16.37 -13.37
N LEU A 245 8.36 16.03 -12.08
CA LEU A 245 8.92 14.80 -11.52
C LEU A 245 8.07 13.62 -12.03
N LEU A 246 8.55 12.88 -13.03
CA LEU A 246 7.94 11.61 -13.39
C LEU A 246 8.13 10.61 -12.24
N GLY A 247 7.02 10.17 -11.67
CA GLY A 247 6.97 9.31 -10.49
C GLY A 247 7.71 7.97 -10.67
N ILE A 248 8.08 7.40 -9.53
CA ILE A 248 8.71 6.09 -9.40
C ILE A 248 7.81 5.04 -10.05
N VAL A 249 8.18 4.50 -11.21
CA VAL A 249 7.48 3.36 -11.81
C VAL A 249 8.09 2.08 -11.25
N GLY A 250 7.87 1.84 -9.95
CA GLY A 250 8.07 0.50 -9.42
C GLY A 250 7.08 -0.44 -10.11
N LYS A 251 7.49 -1.68 -10.37
CA LYS A 251 6.64 -2.61 -11.13
C LYS A 251 5.74 -3.44 -10.24
N HIS A 252 6.13 -3.70 -8.99
CA HIS A 252 5.42 -4.60 -8.09
C HIS A 252 5.45 -4.08 -6.65
N THR A 253 4.29 -4.09 -6.00
CA THR A 253 4.15 -3.73 -4.58
C THR A 253 4.76 -4.82 -3.71
N VAL A 254 5.81 -4.48 -2.96
CA VAL A 254 6.38 -5.33 -1.90
C VAL A 254 5.55 -5.13 -0.64
N PHE A 255 5.01 -6.21 -0.07
CA PHE A 255 4.10 -6.11 1.08
C PHE A 255 4.41 -7.11 2.20
N GLY A 256 5.49 -7.88 2.08
CA GLY A 256 5.90 -8.76 3.16
C GLY A 256 7.15 -9.56 2.87
N ARG A 257 7.48 -10.47 3.79
CA ARG A 257 8.55 -11.45 3.64
C ARG A 257 8.22 -12.76 4.32
N ILE A 258 8.95 -13.81 3.98
CA ILE A 258 8.89 -15.10 4.66
C ILE A 258 9.55 -14.98 6.04
N SER A 259 8.76 -15.12 7.10
CA SER A 259 9.26 -15.13 8.48
C SER A 259 9.54 -16.55 8.99
N ALA A 260 8.82 -17.55 8.48
CA ALA A 260 9.06 -18.96 8.77
C ALA A 260 8.84 -19.84 7.53
N GLY A 261 9.54 -20.97 7.43
CA GLY A 261 9.36 -21.91 6.31
C GLY A 261 10.17 -21.58 5.05
N MET A 262 11.23 -20.75 5.13
CA MET A 262 12.11 -20.46 3.98
C MET A 262 12.66 -21.72 3.29
N LYS A 263 12.97 -22.78 4.05
CA LYS A 263 13.39 -24.07 3.48
C LYS A 263 12.31 -24.73 2.61
N VAL A 264 11.02 -24.49 2.90
CA VAL A 264 9.90 -24.95 2.09
C VAL A 264 9.89 -24.20 0.76
N ILE A 265 10.02 -22.87 0.81
CA ILE A 265 10.09 -22.00 -0.38
C ILE A 265 11.27 -22.39 -1.29
N GLN A 266 12.44 -22.63 -0.71
CA GLN A 266 13.61 -23.09 -1.47
C GLN A 266 13.38 -24.46 -2.13
N ARG A 267 12.74 -25.40 -1.43
CA ARG A 267 12.36 -26.71 -2.02
C ARG A 267 11.34 -26.56 -3.15
N MET A 268 10.35 -25.68 -2.98
CA MET A 268 9.39 -25.35 -4.04
C MET A 268 10.09 -24.79 -5.28
N GLY A 269 11.07 -23.91 -5.10
CA GLY A 269 11.85 -23.33 -6.20
C GLY A 269 12.71 -24.32 -6.98
N MET A 270 12.92 -25.53 -6.46
CA MET A 270 13.71 -26.59 -7.10
C MET A 270 12.87 -27.64 -7.82
N VAL A 271 11.53 -27.55 -7.78
CA VAL A 271 10.69 -28.57 -8.42
C VAL A 271 10.83 -28.53 -9.96
N PRO A 272 10.82 -29.69 -10.63
CA PRO A 272 10.85 -29.72 -12.09
C PRO A 272 9.63 -29.01 -12.69
N THR A 273 9.88 -28.11 -13.64
CA THR A 273 8.83 -27.38 -14.35
C THR A 273 8.68 -27.92 -15.78
N GLY A 274 7.48 -27.79 -16.32
CA GLY A 274 7.09 -28.13 -17.68
C GLY A 274 6.96 -26.89 -18.54
N ALA A 275 6.07 -26.94 -19.53
CA ALA A 275 5.78 -25.79 -20.38
C ALA A 275 5.22 -24.61 -19.56
N ASN A 276 5.58 -23.38 -19.96
CA ASN A 276 5.18 -22.13 -19.29
C ASN A 276 5.59 -22.02 -17.82
N ASP A 277 6.72 -22.63 -17.44
CA ASP A 277 7.25 -22.64 -16.07
C ASP A 277 6.29 -23.26 -15.04
N ARG A 278 5.30 -24.06 -15.49
CA ARG A 278 4.33 -24.71 -14.61
C ARG A 278 4.98 -25.93 -13.93
N PRO A 279 4.87 -26.11 -12.60
CA PRO A 279 5.39 -27.31 -11.93
C PRO A 279 4.80 -28.60 -12.53
N ARG A 280 5.64 -29.63 -12.69
CA ARG A 280 5.18 -30.95 -13.15
C ARG A 280 4.33 -31.64 -12.08
N ASP A 281 4.80 -31.57 -10.84
CA ASP A 281 4.06 -32.00 -9.67
C ASP A 281 3.35 -30.78 -9.08
N GLU A 282 2.03 -30.89 -8.93
CA GLU A 282 1.22 -29.77 -8.48
C GLU A 282 1.49 -29.42 -7.01
N ILE A 283 1.83 -28.16 -6.77
CA ILE A 283 1.92 -27.60 -5.42
C ILE A 283 0.69 -26.75 -5.18
N HIS A 284 -0.13 -27.15 -4.22
CA HIS A 284 -1.34 -26.43 -3.83
C HIS A 284 -1.27 -25.96 -2.38
N ILE A 285 -1.97 -24.86 -2.12
CA ILE A 285 -2.24 -24.33 -0.80
C ILE A 285 -3.44 -25.11 -0.26
N LYS A 286 -3.24 -25.93 0.77
CA LYS A 286 -4.34 -26.64 1.45
C LYS A 286 -5.22 -25.64 2.16
N ARG A 287 -4.59 -24.70 2.85
CA ARG A 287 -5.26 -23.67 3.64
C ARG A 287 -4.38 -22.45 3.78
N ALA A 288 -4.98 -21.27 3.77
CA ALA A 288 -4.33 -20.03 4.22
C ALA A 288 -5.19 -19.36 5.30
N TYR A 289 -4.56 -18.72 6.28
CA TYR A 289 -5.27 -17.93 7.28
C TYR A 289 -4.37 -16.84 7.89
N PRO A 290 -4.94 -15.67 8.22
CA PRO A 290 -4.22 -14.63 8.94
C PRO A 290 -4.00 -15.04 10.40
N VAL A 291 -2.91 -14.54 10.99
CA VAL A 291 -2.57 -14.69 12.41
C VAL A 291 -2.11 -13.34 12.94
N SER A 292 -2.62 -12.95 14.11
CA SER A 292 -2.13 -11.81 14.86
C SER A 292 -1.25 -12.34 15.99
N GLN A 293 0.02 -11.93 16.01
CA GLN A 293 0.92 -12.17 17.16
C GLN A 293 0.70 -11.14 18.26
#